data_AF-A0A1G9MR83-F1
#
_entry.id   AF-A0A1G9MR83-F1
#
_cell.length_a   1.000
_cell.length_b   1.000
_cell.length_c   1.000
_cell.angle_alpha   90.00
_cell.angle_beta   90.00
_cell.angle_gamma   90.00
#
_symmetry.space_group_name_H-M   'P 1'
#
loop_
_entity.id
_entity.type
_entity.pdbx_description
1 polymer ?
#
loop_
_entity_poly.entity_id
_entity_poly.type
_entity_poly.pdbx_seq_one_letter_code
_entity_poly.pdbx_strand_id
1 'polypeptide(L)' 'MAVRKLEESNRLFAVEVDMENRSPEDIARDAALQINALFDRLIKEQEEKDDQNTV' A
#
# COMPACT_ATOMS: atom_id res chain seq x y z
N MET A 1 5.20 8.72 0.25
CA MET A 1 4.50 7.42 0.11
C MET A 1 4.57 7.02 -1.35
N ALA A 2 5.12 5.84 -1.67
CA ALA A 2 5.37 5.36 -3.04
C ALA A 2 4.27 4.40 -3.58
N VAL A 3 3.14 4.32 -2.89
CA VAL A 3 1.98 3.53 -3.31
C VAL A 3 0.90 4.46 -3.84
N ARG A 4 0.46 4.21 -5.07
CA ARG A 4 -0.61 4.98 -5.72
C ARG A 4 -1.79 4.09 -6.10
N LYS A 5 -2.99 4.62 -5.91
CA LYS A 5 -4.22 4.01 -6.38
C LYS A 5 -4.35 4.27 -7.88
N LEU A 6 -4.61 3.23 -8.67
CA LEU A 6 -4.83 3.39 -10.11
C LEU A 6 -6.26 3.87 -10.34
N GLU A 7 -6.43 5.01 -11.02
CA GLU A 7 -7.71 5.73 -11.12
C GLU A 7 -8.86 4.90 -11.70
N GLU A 8 -8.55 3.89 -12.51
CA GLU A 8 -9.54 3.03 -13.16
C GLU A 8 -10.08 1.90 -12.27
N SER A 9 -9.54 1.70 -11.07
CA SER A 9 -10.01 0.62 -10.20
C SER A 9 -9.81 0.89 -8.71
N ASN A 10 -10.91 0.85 -7.96
CA ASN A 10 -10.92 0.97 -6.50
C ASN A 10 -10.12 -0.13 -5.76
N ARG A 11 -9.68 -1.18 -6.46
CA ARG A 11 -9.03 -2.37 -5.90
C ARG A 11 -7.59 -2.57 -6.39
N LEU A 12 -7.09 -1.73 -7.29
CA LEU A 12 -5.76 -1.86 -7.88
C LEU A 12 -4.83 -0.80 -7.30
N PHE A 13 -3.73 -1.26 -6.71
CA PHE A 13 -2.69 -0.43 -6.13
C PHE A 13 -1.37 -0.75 -6.82
N ALA A 14 -0.65 0.30 -7.22
CA ALA A 14 0.70 0.17 -7.74
C ALA A 14 1.70 0.53 -6.63
N VAL A 15 2.66 -0.36 -6.41
CA VAL A 15 3.77 -0.17 -5.48
C VAL A 15 5.01 0.17 -6.30
N GLU A 16 5.52 1.38 -6.14
CA GLU A 16 6.72 1.82 -6.84
C GLU A 16 7.96 1.44 -6.01
N VAL A 17 8.82 0.60 -6.58
CA VAL A 17 10.11 0.22 -6.00
C VAL A 17 11.24 0.66 -6.91
N ASP A 18 12.30 1.17 -6.29
CA ASP A 18 13.53 1.47 -7.01
C ASP A 18 14.27 0.17 -7.34
N MET A 19 14.60 0.01 -8.62
CA MET A 19 15.21 -1.18 -9.20
C MET A 19 16.70 -0.99 -9.49
N GLU A 20 17.21 0.25 -9.58
CA GLU A 20 18.55 0.50 -10.08
C GLU A 20 19.63 0.09 -9.07
N ASN A 21 20.63 -0.69 -9.51
CA ASN A 21 21.77 -1.12 -8.71
C ASN A 21 21.42 -1.87 -7.41
N ARG A 22 20.24 -2.50 -7.34
CA ARG A 22 19.78 -3.26 -6.18
C ARG A 22 19.66 -4.74 -6.47
N SER A 23 19.89 -5.56 -5.44
CA SER A 23 19.65 -7.00 -5.53
C SER A 23 18.15 -7.29 -5.62
N PRO A 24 17.72 -8.37 -6.29
CA PRO A 24 16.32 -8.80 -6.29
C PRO A 24 15.75 -8.98 -4.88
N GLU A 25 16.56 -9.45 -3.93
CA GLU A 25 16.16 -9.64 -2.53
C GLU A 25 15.85 -8.31 -1.84
N ASP A 26 16.66 -7.27 -2.10
CA ASP A 26 16.45 -5.94 -1.52
C ASP A 26 15.22 -5.25 -2.13
N ILE A 27 15.01 -5.42 -3.43
CA ILE A 27 13.82 -4.93 -4.13
C ILE A 27 12.57 -5.60 -3.56
N ALA A 28 12.58 -6.93 -3.43
CA ALA A 28 11.45 -7.68 -2.88
C ALA A 28 11.15 -7.30 -1.42
N ARG A 29 12.19 -7.06 -0.62
CA ARG A 29 12.04 -6.61 0.77
C ARG A 29 11.38 -5.24 0.87
N ASP A 30 11.81 -4.30 0.03
CA ASP A 30 11.25 -2.95 -0.02
C ASP A 30 9.79 -2.97 -0.51
N ALA A 31 9.50 -3.74 -1.55
CA ALA A 31 8.12 -3.97 -2.00
C ALA A 31 7.25 -4.50 -0.86
N ALA A 32 7.73 -5.50 -0.12
CA ALA A 32 6.99 -6.08 1.01
C ALA A 32 6.72 -5.06 2.13
N LEU A 33 7.68 -4.19 2.44
CA LEU A 33 7.50 -3.13 3.44
C LEU A 33 6.44 -2.12 2.99
N GLN A 34 6.46 -1.72 1.72
CA GLN A 34 5.46 -0.78 1.18
C GLN A 34 4.06 -1.40 1.11
N ILE A 35 3.95 -2.69 0.78
CA ILE A 35 2.69 -3.44 0.80
C ILE A 35 2.13 -3.50 2.23
N ASN A 36 2.96 -3.81 3.22
CA ASN A 36 2.52 -3.82 4.62
C ASN A 36 1.99 -2.45 5.06
N ALA A 37 2.72 -1.38 4.75
CA ALA A 37 2.28 -0.02 5.06
C ALA A 37 0.95 0.36 4.36
N LEU A 38 0.70 -0.16 3.15
CA LEU A 38 -0.60 -0.01 2.47
C LEU A 38 -1.70 -0.73 3.24
N PHE A 39 -1.48 -1.98 3.67
CA PHE A 39 -2.48 -2.73 4.43
C PHE A 39 -2.81 -2.05 5.76
N ASP A 40 -1.81 -1.62 6.52
CA ASP A 40 -2.01 -0.90 7.79
C ASP A 40 -2.88 0.35 7.59
N ARG A 41 -2.62 1.10 6.51
CA ARG A 41 -3.43 2.25 6.13
C ARG A 41 -4.87 1.87 5.77
N LEU A 42 -5.06 0.83 4.96
CA LEU A 42 -6.40 0.40 4.52
C LEU A 42 -7.23 -0.13 5.69
N ILE A 43 -6.62 -0.86 6.62
CA ILE A 43 -7.25 -1.34 7.85
C ILE A 43 -7.70 -0.14 8.67
N LYS A 44 -6.81 0.83 8.90
CA LYS A 44 -7.15 2.05 9.65
C LYS A 44 -8.27 2.87 8.98
N GLU A 45 -8.23 3.04 7.66
CA GLU A 45 -9.29 3.71 6.90
C GLU A 45 -10.63 2.96 6.99
N GLN A 46 -10.61 1.65 7.21
CA GLN A 46 -11.82 0.83 7.40
C GLN A 46 -12.37 0.98 8.84
N GLU A 47 -11.51 0.90 9.85
CA GLU A 47 -11.87 1.12 11.25
C GLU A 47 -12.49 2.52 11.45
N GLU A 48 -11.90 3.55 10.87
CA GLU A 48 -12.43 4.92 10.93
C GLU A 48 -13.80 5.07 10.26
N LYS A 49 -14.08 4.30 9.20
CA LYS A 49 -15.39 4.29 8.54
C LYS A 49 -16.44 3.53 9.34
N ASP A 50 -16.06 2.42 9.96
CA ASP A 50 -16.96 1.62 10.78
C ASP A 50 -17.35 2.38 12.06
N ASP A 51 -16.40 3.10 12.68
CA ASP A 51 -16.67 4.00 13.82
C ASP A 51 -17.62 5.15 13.45
N GLN A 52 -17.48 5.74 12.26
CA GLN A 52 -18.37 6.80 11.77
C GLN A 52 -19.78 6.32 11.40
N ASN A 53 -19.95 5.03 11.11
CA ASN A 53 -21.26 4.45 10.78
C ASN A 53 -22.05 3.95 12.00
N THR A 54 -21.46 4.04 13.20
CA THR A 54 -22.06 3.58 14.47
C THR A 54 -22.74 4.72 15.25
N VAL A 55 -23.22 5.76 14.55
CA VAL A 55 -23.95 6.91 15.13
C VAL A 55 -25.41 6.94 14.68
#